data_AF-A0AA86RR80-F1
#
_entry.id   AF-A0AA86RR80-F1
#
_cell.length_a   1.000
_cell.length_b   1.000
_cell.length_c   1.000
_cell.angle_alpha   90.00
_cell.angle_beta   90.00
_cell.angle_gamma   90.00
#
_symmetry.space_group_name_H-M   'P 1'
#
loop_
_entity.id
_entity.type
_entity.pdbx_description
1 polymer ?
#
loop_
_entity_poly.entity_id
_entity_poly.type
_entity_poly.pdbx_seq_one_letter_code
_entity_poly.pdbx_strand_id
1 'polypeptide(L)'
;MGNADYAYPNVECGHRVAIPPPQPFFKSLKYSLKETFFPDDPFRRFKNQTPSMKFVLGLQYFFPIFEWAPKYTLHFLKSDLISGITIASLAIPQGISYAKLANLPPILGLYSSFIPPLIYAMMGSSRDLAVGTVAVGSLLMASMLGRVVNYNENPNLFLHLAFTATFFAGVLQASLGLLRYSIILYSSTCAML
;
A
#
# COMPACT_ATOMS: atom_id res chain seq x y z
N MET A 1 13.95 31.58 -52.13
CA MET A 1 13.35 31.05 -50.88
C MET A 1 14.07 29.76 -50.56
N GLY A 2 14.83 29.77 -49.47
CA GLY A 2 15.82 28.75 -49.14
C GLY A 2 15.17 27.47 -48.61
N ASN A 3 15.64 26.34 -49.13
CA ASN A 3 15.50 25.05 -48.47
C ASN A 3 16.77 24.86 -47.64
N ALA A 4 16.63 24.98 -46.32
CA ALA A 4 17.68 24.62 -45.38
C ALA A 4 17.69 23.09 -45.26
N ASP A 5 18.69 22.46 -45.84
CA ASP A 5 19.03 21.06 -45.58
C ASP A 5 19.48 20.94 -44.12
N TYR A 6 18.62 20.39 -43.27
CA TYR A 6 19.01 19.99 -41.92
C TYR A 6 19.82 18.69 -42.00
N ALA A 7 21.14 18.82 -41.99
CA ALA A 7 22.05 17.71 -41.76
C ALA A 7 21.89 17.22 -40.31
N TYR A 8 21.25 16.05 -40.12
CA TYR A 8 21.34 15.31 -38.87
C TYR A 8 22.75 14.73 -38.72
N PRO A 9 23.49 15.02 -37.64
CA PRO A 9 24.75 14.31 -37.40
C PRO A 9 24.44 12.86 -37.00
N ASN A 10 25.16 11.92 -37.63
CA ASN A 10 25.18 10.51 -37.24
C ASN A 10 25.54 10.39 -35.76
N VAL A 11 24.55 10.09 -34.90
CA VAL A 11 24.81 9.62 -33.55
C VAL A 11 24.90 8.10 -33.63
N GLU A 12 26.10 7.60 -33.87
CA GLU A 12 26.46 6.22 -33.53
C GLU A 12 26.37 6.05 -32.00
N CYS A 13 25.16 5.80 -31.48
CA CYS A 13 25.01 5.34 -30.10
C CYS A 13 25.24 3.82 -30.09
N GLY A 14 26.50 3.43 -30.31
CA GLY A 14 26.98 2.09 -30.05
C GLY A 14 27.01 1.85 -28.54
N HIS A 15 25.83 1.71 -27.91
CA HIS A 15 25.76 1.23 -26.53
C HIS A 15 26.07 -0.27 -26.54
N ARG A 16 27.37 -0.57 -26.57
CA ARG A 16 27.89 -1.94 -26.57
C ARG A 16 27.68 -2.51 -25.17
N VAL A 17 26.50 -3.05 -24.93
CA VAL A 17 26.19 -3.79 -23.70
C VAL A 17 27.12 -5.00 -23.65
N ALA A 18 28.11 -4.95 -22.76
CA ALA A 18 29.01 -6.07 -22.54
C ALA A 18 28.18 -7.25 -22.05
N ILE A 19 28.08 -8.31 -22.86
CA ILE A 19 27.40 -9.54 -22.49
C ILE A 19 28.22 -10.17 -21.35
N PRO A 20 27.66 -10.34 -20.14
CA PRO A 20 28.40 -10.93 -19.04
C PRO A 20 28.80 -12.38 -19.39
N PRO A 21 29.97 -12.84 -18.95
CA PRO A 21 30.42 -14.22 -19.19
C PRO A 21 29.39 -15.21 -18.63
N PRO A 22 29.19 -16.38 -19.28
CA PRO A 22 28.16 -17.35 -18.88
C PRO A 22 28.41 -17.80 -17.44
N GLN A 23 27.55 -17.35 -16.53
CA GLN A 23 27.56 -17.73 -15.13
C GLN A 23 26.70 -18.99 -14.93
N PRO A 24 27.01 -19.85 -13.95
CA PRO A 24 26.25 -21.06 -13.70
C PRO A 24 24.75 -20.76 -13.46
N PHE A 25 23.86 -21.65 -13.93
CA PHE A 25 22.40 -21.49 -13.92
C PHE A 25 21.86 -20.98 -12.58
N PHE A 26 22.36 -21.49 -11.45
CA PHE A 26 21.94 -21.05 -10.11
C PHE A 26 22.36 -19.62 -9.75
N LYS A 27 23.51 -19.13 -10.25
CA LYS A 27 23.92 -17.73 -10.07
C LYS A 27 23.08 -16.80 -10.94
N SER A 28 22.81 -17.18 -12.18
CA SER A 28 21.92 -16.43 -13.06
C SER A 28 20.48 -16.41 -12.54
N LEU A 29 19.97 -17.53 -12.04
CA LEU A 29 18.67 -17.61 -11.38
C LEU A 29 18.62 -16.75 -10.12
N LYS A 30 19.65 -16.79 -9.27
CA LYS A 30 19.77 -15.88 -8.12
C LYS A 30 19.85 -14.42 -8.54
N TYR A 31 20.57 -14.11 -9.63
CA TYR A 31 20.69 -12.75 -10.14
C TYR A 31 19.39 -12.25 -10.73
N SER A 32 18.72 -13.02 -11.60
CA SER A 32 17.41 -12.67 -12.14
C SER A 32 16.35 -12.58 -11.07
N LEU A 33 16.34 -13.48 -10.08
CA LEU A 33 15.48 -13.33 -8.90
C LEU A 33 15.83 -12.08 -8.12
N LYS A 34 17.11 -11.79 -7.88
CA LYS A 34 17.55 -10.60 -7.15
C LYS A 34 17.23 -9.30 -7.90
N GLU A 35 17.35 -9.26 -9.22
CA GLU A 35 17.01 -8.11 -10.06
C GLU A 35 15.49 -7.95 -10.20
N THR A 36 14.74 -9.04 -10.24
CA THR A 36 13.27 -9.01 -10.29
C THR A 36 12.69 -8.59 -8.93
N PHE A 37 13.29 -9.06 -7.83
CA PHE A 37 12.86 -8.71 -6.48
C PHE A 37 13.44 -7.39 -5.98
N PHE A 38 14.59 -6.90 -6.46
CA PHE A 38 15.25 -5.69 -5.96
C PHE A 38 15.97 -4.91 -7.10
N PRO A 39 15.24 -4.37 -8.10
CA PRO A 39 15.84 -3.58 -9.18
C PRO A 39 16.40 -2.23 -8.72
N ASP A 40 15.83 -1.65 -7.66
CA ASP A 40 16.36 -0.48 -6.97
C ASP A 40 16.87 -0.91 -5.59
N ASP A 41 18.19 -0.87 -5.35
CA ASP A 41 18.75 -1.05 -4.01
C ASP A 41 18.34 0.16 -3.14
N PRO A 42 17.35 0.05 -2.22
CA PRO A 42 16.94 1.19 -1.39
C PRO A 42 18.04 1.56 -0.37
N PHE A 43 19.03 0.67 -0.20
CA PHE A 43 20.09 0.76 0.79
C PHE A 43 21.36 1.46 0.30
N ARG A 44 21.41 1.95 -0.94
CA ARG A 44 22.57 2.73 -1.43
C ARG A 44 22.78 4.03 -0.64
N ARG A 45 21.71 4.66 -0.13
CA ARG A 45 21.78 5.82 0.79
C ARG A 45 22.38 5.48 2.17
N PHE A 46 22.25 4.23 2.62
CA PHE A 46 22.68 3.79 3.96
C PHE A 46 24.17 3.44 4.03
N LYS A 47 24.84 3.22 2.90
CA LYS A 47 26.19 2.63 2.89
C LYS A 47 27.29 3.60 3.35
N ASN A 48 27.06 4.91 3.32
CA ASN A 48 28.08 5.94 3.59
C ASN A 48 27.88 6.76 4.88
N GLN A 49 27.06 6.32 5.85
CA GLN A 49 26.83 7.08 7.09
C GLN A 49 27.04 6.27 8.38
N THR A 50 27.36 6.99 9.46
CA THR A 50 27.63 6.53 10.84
C THR A 50 26.50 5.64 11.38
N PRO A 51 26.79 4.70 12.31
CA PRO A 51 25.82 3.70 12.79
C PRO A 51 24.54 4.32 13.37
N SER A 52 24.64 5.49 14.01
CA SER A 52 23.48 6.24 14.51
C SER A 52 22.58 6.79 13.40
N MET A 53 23.17 7.25 12.28
CA MET A 53 22.41 7.70 11.11
C MET A 53 21.73 6.54 10.39
N LYS A 54 22.32 5.33 10.37
CA LYS A 54 21.63 4.14 9.84
C LYS A 54 20.38 3.77 10.65
N PHE A 55 20.42 3.93 11.97
CA PHE A 55 19.27 3.70 12.84
C PHE A 55 18.18 4.75 12.62
N VAL A 56 18.57 6.03 12.48
CA VAL A 56 17.66 7.14 12.18
C VAL A 56 17.04 7.02 10.78
N LEU A 57 17.83 6.66 9.76
CA LEU A 57 17.31 6.40 8.42
C LEU A 57 16.44 5.13 8.37
N GLY A 58 16.75 4.11 9.19
CA GLY A 58 15.93 2.91 9.30
C GLY A 58 14.57 3.22 9.94
N LEU A 59 14.56 4.12 10.92
CA LEU A 59 13.35 4.63 11.54
C LEU A 59 12.57 5.57 10.58
N GLN A 60 13.24 6.41 9.80
CA GLN A 60 12.61 7.20 8.71
C GLN A 60 12.05 6.32 7.60
N TYR A 61 12.68 5.18 7.30
CA TYR A 61 12.18 4.22 6.31
C TYR A 61 10.91 3.51 6.81
N PHE A 62 10.82 3.22 8.11
CA PHE A 62 9.65 2.58 8.73
C PHE A 62 8.52 3.58 9.05
N PHE A 63 8.89 4.82 9.36
CA PHE A 63 7.99 5.91 9.73
C PHE A 63 8.33 7.15 8.92
N PRO A 64 7.87 7.23 7.65
CA PRO A 64 8.08 8.40 6.80
C PRO A 64 7.51 9.68 7.41
N ILE A 65 6.62 9.57 8.41
CA ILE A 65 6.11 10.67 9.24
C ILE A 65 7.19 11.59 9.81
N PHE A 66 8.35 11.05 10.21
CA PHE A 66 9.44 11.85 10.77
C PHE A 66 10.22 12.66 9.71
N GLU A 67 10.09 12.35 8.42
CA GLU A 67 10.72 13.13 7.35
C GLU A 67 9.92 14.39 6.99
N TRP A 68 8.59 14.33 7.14
CA TRP A 68 7.69 15.42 6.74
C TRP A 68 7.09 16.23 7.86
N ALA A 69 6.88 15.64 9.04
CA ALA A 69 6.44 16.36 10.24
C ALA A 69 7.30 17.60 10.56
N PRO A 70 8.66 17.57 10.51
CA PRO A 70 9.47 18.75 10.81
C PRO A 70 9.47 19.82 9.69
N LYS A 71 9.04 19.48 8.48
CA LYS A 71 8.89 20.43 7.35
C LYS A 71 7.47 20.98 7.22
N TYR A 72 6.58 20.61 8.14
CA TYR A 72 5.17 20.86 8.04
C TYR A 72 4.81 22.25 8.60
N THR A 73 4.36 23.15 7.72
CA THR A 73 3.98 24.52 8.07
C THR A 73 2.52 24.57 8.56
N LEU A 74 2.22 25.45 9.53
CA LEU A 74 0.86 25.67 10.06
C LEU A 74 -0.20 26.03 8.99
N HIS A 75 0.21 26.52 7.82
CA HIS A 75 -0.69 26.77 6.70
C HIS A 75 -1.27 25.46 6.12
N PHE A 76 -0.44 24.42 5.99
CA PHE A 76 -0.89 23.09 5.55
C PHE A 76 -1.79 22.41 6.58
N LEU A 77 -1.54 22.66 7.88
CA LEU A 77 -2.44 22.16 8.93
C LEU A 77 -3.88 22.66 8.75
N LYS A 78 -4.05 23.93 8.33
CA LYS A 78 -5.37 24.51 8.11
C LYS A 78 -6.07 23.88 6.89
N SER A 79 -5.35 23.66 5.79
CA SER A 79 -5.91 22.98 4.61
C SER A 79 -6.27 21.54 4.92
N ASP A 80 -5.40 20.82 5.64
CA ASP A 80 -5.58 19.42 5.97
C ASP A 80 -6.69 19.22 7.01
N LEU A 81 -6.90 20.18 7.91
CA LEU A 81 -8.03 20.17 8.84
C LEU A 81 -9.37 20.31 8.11
N ILE A 82 -9.48 21.24 7.15
CA ILE A 82 -10.71 21.44 6.37
C ILE A 82 -10.99 20.22 5.49
N SER A 83 -9.96 19.69 4.82
CA SER A 83 -10.04 18.47 4.03
C SER A 83 -10.42 17.26 4.89
N GLY A 84 -9.78 17.10 6.06
CA GLY A 84 -10.04 16.02 7.00
C GLY A 84 -11.46 16.04 7.56
N ILE A 85 -12.00 17.22 7.91
CA ILE A 85 -13.40 17.36 8.34
C ILE A 85 -14.36 16.96 7.22
N THR A 86 -14.06 17.38 5.99
CA THR A 86 -14.88 17.04 4.82
C THR A 86 -14.90 15.52 4.58
N ILE A 87 -13.74 14.88 4.59
CA ILE A 87 -13.60 13.42 4.43
C ILE A 87 -14.28 12.69 5.60
N ALA A 88 -14.10 13.16 6.84
CA ALA A 88 -14.73 12.56 8.01
C ALA A 88 -16.26 12.62 7.94
N SER A 89 -16.81 13.75 7.51
CA SER A 89 -18.26 13.95 7.32
C SER A 89 -18.85 12.93 6.34
N LEU A 90 -18.10 12.55 5.29
CA LEU A 90 -18.51 11.53 4.32
C LEU A 90 -18.26 10.09 4.81
N ALA A 91 -17.15 9.87 5.51
CA ALA A 91 -16.74 8.54 5.96
C ALA A 91 -17.63 7.98 7.08
N ILE A 92 -18.17 8.83 7.97
CA ILE A 92 -19.07 8.42 9.05
C ILE A 92 -20.34 7.72 8.52
N PRO A 93 -21.17 8.36 7.66
CA PRO A 93 -22.37 7.71 7.15
C PRO A 93 -22.04 6.52 6.25
N GLN A 94 -20.94 6.58 5.49
CA GLN A 94 -20.50 5.48 4.64
C GLN A 94 -20.15 4.22 5.45
N GLY A 95 -19.35 4.37 6.53
CA GLY A 95 -18.97 3.25 7.39
C GLY A 95 -20.17 2.61 8.12
N ILE A 96 -21.11 3.44 8.58
CA ILE A 96 -22.36 2.97 9.21
C ILE A 96 -23.21 2.15 8.22
N SER A 97 -23.35 2.65 6.99
CA SER A 97 -24.10 1.96 5.93
C SER A 97 -23.46 0.62 5.60
N TYR A 98 -22.14 0.56 5.45
CA TYR A 98 -21.42 -0.66 5.11
C TYR A 98 -21.43 -1.71 6.21
N ALA A 99 -21.30 -1.31 7.49
CA ALA A 99 -21.48 -2.23 8.61
C ALA A 99 -22.88 -2.85 8.64
N LYS A 100 -23.91 -2.04 8.34
CA LYS A 100 -25.29 -2.52 8.24
C LYS A 100 -25.47 -3.51 7.09
N LEU A 101 -24.82 -3.30 5.93
CA LEU A 101 -24.79 -4.26 4.83
C LEU A 101 -24.12 -5.58 5.21
N ALA A 102 -23.12 -5.53 6.10
CA ALA A 102 -22.43 -6.73 6.58
C ALA A 102 -23.23 -7.52 7.65
N ASN A 103 -24.37 -7.01 8.13
CA ASN A 103 -25.05 -7.47 9.35
C ASN A 103 -24.16 -7.36 10.61
N LEU A 104 -23.29 -6.35 10.69
CA LEU A 104 -22.50 -6.05 11.88
C LEU A 104 -23.02 -4.80 12.61
N PRO A 105 -22.75 -4.68 13.93
CA PRO A 105 -22.97 -3.45 14.68
C PRO A 105 -22.31 -2.23 14.00
N PRO A 106 -23.02 -1.10 13.80
CA PRO A 106 -22.49 0.10 13.14
C PRO A 106 -21.20 0.64 13.74
N ILE A 107 -21.02 0.47 15.05
CA ILE A 107 -19.83 0.89 15.78
C ILE A 107 -18.54 0.24 15.23
N LEU A 108 -18.64 -1.00 14.72
CA LEU A 108 -17.50 -1.71 14.12
C LEU A 108 -17.12 -1.13 12.76
N GLY A 109 -18.10 -0.66 11.98
CA GLY A 109 -17.84 0.09 10.75
C GLY A 109 -17.10 1.38 11.01
N LEU A 110 -17.47 2.11 12.07
CA LEU A 110 -16.80 3.35 12.45
C LEU A 110 -15.35 3.10 12.89
N TYR A 111 -15.11 2.07 13.70
CA TYR A 111 -13.75 1.67 14.08
C TYR A 111 -12.90 1.27 12.86
N SER A 112 -13.48 0.50 11.94
CA SER A 112 -12.81 0.08 10.71
C SER A 112 -12.59 1.23 9.70
N SER A 113 -13.30 2.34 9.80
CA SER A 113 -13.09 3.51 8.95
C SER A 113 -12.07 4.48 9.50
N PHE A 114 -11.83 4.50 10.82
CA PHE A 114 -10.92 5.43 11.46
C PHE A 114 -9.53 4.84 11.73
N ILE A 115 -9.48 3.60 12.23
CA ILE A 115 -8.24 2.96 12.67
C ILE A 115 -7.28 2.66 11.50
N PRO A 116 -7.72 2.05 10.37
CA PRO A 116 -6.81 1.76 9.26
C PRO A 116 -6.16 3.00 8.62
N PRO A 117 -6.88 4.10 8.32
CA PRO A 117 -6.21 5.29 7.79
C PRO A 117 -5.28 5.96 8.80
N LEU A 118 -5.55 5.87 10.11
CA LEU A 118 -4.61 6.36 11.13
C LEU A 118 -3.30 5.54 11.15
N ILE A 119 -3.40 4.21 11.10
CA ILE A 119 -2.24 3.32 11.01
C ILE A 119 -1.49 3.55 9.68
N TYR A 120 -2.24 3.71 8.58
CA TYR A 120 -1.68 4.01 7.27
C TYR A 120 -1.01 5.39 7.23
N ALA A 121 -1.52 6.41 7.92
CA ALA A 121 -0.85 7.71 8.00
C ALA A 121 0.52 7.64 8.70
N MET A 122 0.69 6.70 9.65
CA MET A 122 1.97 6.49 10.34
C MET A 122 2.96 5.62 9.53
N MET A 123 2.47 4.57 8.87
CA MET A 123 3.30 3.58 8.16
C MET A 123 3.32 3.73 6.63
N GLY A 124 2.48 4.60 6.08
CA GLY A 124 2.18 4.68 4.66
C GLY A 124 3.29 5.36 3.88
N SER A 125 3.73 4.71 2.81
CA SER A 125 4.71 5.26 1.87
C SER A 125 4.13 6.36 0.96
N SER A 126 2.80 6.48 0.86
CA SER A 126 2.11 7.41 -0.05
C SER A 126 1.11 8.28 0.72
N ARG A 127 1.09 9.58 0.43
CA ARG A 127 0.24 10.56 1.13
C ARG A 127 -1.20 10.62 0.62
N ASP A 128 -1.46 10.14 -0.60
CA ASP A 128 -2.75 10.28 -1.29
C ASP A 128 -3.65 9.05 -1.19
N LEU A 129 -3.17 7.95 -0.61
CA LEU A 129 -3.94 6.70 -0.53
C LEU A 129 -4.78 6.66 0.75
N ALA A 130 -6.08 6.87 0.61
CA ALA A 130 -7.04 6.70 1.69
C ALA A 130 -7.47 5.23 1.79
N VAL A 131 -7.14 4.58 2.90
CA VAL A 131 -7.61 3.22 3.24
C VAL A 131 -8.88 3.35 4.10
N GLY A 132 -9.95 2.65 3.73
CA GLY A 132 -11.22 2.71 4.46
C GLY A 132 -12.10 1.48 4.24
N THR A 133 -13.28 1.48 4.85
CA THR A 133 -14.27 0.41 4.69
C THR A 133 -14.80 0.37 3.25
N VAL A 134 -14.86 -0.83 2.66
CA VAL A 134 -15.34 -1.04 1.28
C VAL A 134 -16.65 -1.83 1.29
N ALA A 135 -17.61 -1.40 0.46
CA ALA A 135 -18.92 -2.04 0.34
C ALA A 135 -18.81 -3.53 -0.07
N VAL A 136 -17.91 -3.83 -1.02
CA VAL A 136 -17.70 -5.18 -1.54
C VAL A 136 -17.24 -6.15 -0.43
N GLY A 137 -16.28 -5.73 0.40
CA GLY A 137 -15.82 -6.54 1.54
C GLY A 137 -16.92 -6.79 2.57
N SER A 138 -17.79 -5.80 2.79
CA SER A 138 -18.93 -5.89 3.71
C SER A 138 -19.98 -6.90 3.23
N LEU A 139 -20.31 -6.85 1.93
CA LEU A 139 -21.24 -7.80 1.32
C LEU A 139 -20.68 -9.23 1.29
N LEU A 140 -19.39 -9.38 0.99
CA LEU A 140 -18.72 -10.68 0.98
C LEU A 140 -18.74 -11.30 2.38
N MET A 141 -18.40 -10.52 3.42
CA MET A 141 -18.47 -10.97 4.81
C MET A 141 -19.90 -11.39 5.20
N ALA A 142 -20.92 -10.57 4.90
CA ALA A 142 -22.32 -10.92 5.15
C ALA A 142 -22.71 -12.24 4.47
N SER A 143 -22.34 -12.41 3.19
CA SER A 143 -22.68 -13.61 2.42
C SER A 143 -21.99 -14.87 2.97
N MET A 144 -20.71 -14.77 3.35
CA MET A 144 -19.95 -15.92 3.84
C MET A 144 -20.35 -16.31 5.26
N LEU A 145 -20.47 -15.35 6.18
CA LEU A 145 -20.90 -15.64 7.55
C LEU A 145 -22.37 -16.03 7.62
N GLY A 146 -23.23 -15.40 6.83
CA GLY A 146 -24.67 -15.73 6.80
C GLY A 146 -24.98 -17.15 6.32
N ARG A 147 -24.03 -17.82 5.63
CA ARG A 147 -24.14 -19.26 5.28
C ARG A 147 -23.81 -20.19 6.45
N VAL A 148 -23.06 -19.72 7.44
CA VAL A 148 -22.56 -20.54 8.56
C VAL A 148 -23.39 -20.29 9.82
N VAL A 149 -23.69 -19.02 10.13
CA VAL A 149 -24.40 -18.61 11.34
C VAL A 149 -25.41 -17.51 11.01
N ASN A 150 -26.65 -17.68 11.50
CA ASN A 150 -27.66 -16.63 11.46
C ASN A 150 -27.35 -15.57 12.52
N TYR A 151 -27.24 -14.30 12.08
CA TYR A 151 -27.03 -13.15 12.97
C TYR A 151 -28.08 -13.05 14.10
N ASN A 152 -29.33 -13.40 13.79
CA ASN A 152 -30.45 -13.29 14.72
C ASN A 152 -30.44 -14.34 15.85
N GLU A 153 -29.79 -15.49 15.64
CA GLU A 153 -29.77 -16.58 16.63
C GLU A 153 -28.64 -16.38 17.65
N ASN A 154 -27.43 -16.02 17.19
CA ASN A 154 -26.25 -15.91 18.04
C ASN A 154 -25.31 -14.77 17.57
N PRO A 155 -25.58 -13.51 17.95
CA PRO A 155 -24.77 -12.37 17.51
C PRO A 155 -23.32 -12.43 18.01
N ASN A 156 -23.07 -13.01 19.19
CA ASN A 156 -21.72 -13.16 19.74
C ASN A 156 -20.85 -14.13 18.90
N LEU A 157 -21.44 -15.24 18.44
CA LEU A 157 -20.73 -16.22 17.62
C LEU A 157 -20.41 -15.65 16.24
N PHE A 158 -21.35 -14.91 15.66
CA PHE A 158 -21.17 -14.19 14.40
C PHE A 158 -19.98 -13.22 14.46
N LEU A 159 -19.89 -12.41 15.52
CA LEU A 159 -18.77 -11.49 15.71
C LEU A 159 -17.43 -12.23 15.88
N HIS A 160 -17.40 -13.32 16.65
CA HIS A 160 -16.18 -14.10 16.85
C HIS A 160 -15.66 -14.68 15.52
N LEU A 161 -16.55 -15.23 14.69
CA LEU A 161 -16.23 -15.69 13.34
C LEU A 161 -15.70 -14.55 12.46
N ALA A 162 -16.36 -13.38 12.48
CA ALA A 162 -15.92 -12.22 11.70
C ALA A 162 -14.51 -11.77 12.08
N PHE A 163 -14.21 -11.70 13.38
CA PHE A 163 -12.88 -11.30 13.87
C PHE A 163 -11.80 -12.33 13.52
N THR A 164 -12.06 -13.63 13.71
CA THR A 164 -11.09 -14.68 13.34
C THR A 164 -10.83 -14.68 11.83
N ALA A 165 -11.88 -14.58 10.99
CA ALA A 165 -11.72 -14.51 9.54
C ALA A 165 -10.92 -13.28 9.11
N THR A 166 -11.20 -12.11 9.70
CA THR A 166 -10.47 -10.86 9.42
C THR A 166 -9.01 -10.95 9.87
N PHE A 167 -8.76 -11.60 11.01
CA PHE A 167 -7.40 -11.83 11.51
C PHE A 167 -6.59 -12.72 10.55
N PHE A 168 -7.15 -13.85 10.12
CA PHE A 168 -6.52 -14.73 9.13
C PHE A 168 -6.30 -14.00 7.79
N ALA A 169 -7.29 -13.24 7.32
CA ALA A 169 -7.15 -12.42 6.12
C ALA A 169 -6.00 -11.41 6.25
N GLY A 170 -5.86 -10.76 7.41
CA GLY A 170 -4.75 -9.84 7.71
C GLY A 170 -3.38 -10.54 7.74
N VAL A 171 -3.28 -11.71 8.37
CA VAL A 171 -2.04 -12.51 8.39
C VAL A 171 -1.65 -12.95 6.97
N LEU A 172 -2.62 -13.39 6.16
CA LEU A 172 -2.38 -13.75 4.77
C LEU A 172 -1.97 -12.52 3.95
N GLN A 173 -2.64 -11.38 4.11
CA GLN A 173 -2.28 -10.13 3.44
C GLN A 173 -0.87 -9.66 3.83
N ALA A 174 -0.50 -9.75 5.11
CA ALA A 174 0.84 -9.43 5.58
C ALA A 174 1.89 -10.39 4.99
N SER A 175 1.59 -11.69 4.95
CA SER A 175 2.47 -12.72 4.38
C SER A 175 2.68 -12.51 2.87
N LEU A 176 1.61 -12.19 2.13
CA LEU A 176 1.68 -11.87 0.70
C LEU A 176 2.43 -10.55 0.43
N GLY A 177 2.27 -9.56 1.31
CA GLY A 177 3.03 -8.32 1.30
C GLY A 177 4.54 -8.56 1.46
N LEU A 178 4.93 -9.42 2.40
CA LEU A 178 6.34 -9.81 2.63
C LEU A 178 6.93 -10.57 1.44
N LEU A 179 6.14 -11.42 0.77
CA LEU A 179 6.57 -12.15 -0.41
C LEU A 179 6.59 -11.30 -1.70
N ARG A 180 6.32 -9.99 -1.60
CA ARG A 180 6.33 -8.99 -2.70
C ARG A 180 5.43 -9.36 -3.90
N TYR A 181 4.57 -10.37 -3.77
CA TYR A 181 3.57 -10.78 -4.76
C TYR A 181 2.51 -9.69 -5.01
N SER A 182 2.40 -8.72 -4.09
CA SER A 182 1.52 -7.57 -4.24
C SER A 182 1.84 -6.73 -5.49
N ILE A 183 3.11 -6.65 -5.92
CA ILE A 183 3.50 -5.90 -7.13
C ILE A 183 2.84 -6.49 -8.40
N ILE A 184 2.63 -7.80 -8.43
CA ILE A 184 2.03 -8.49 -9.57
C ILE A 184 0.52 -8.18 -9.67
N LEU A 185 -0.19 -8.17 -8.53
CA LEU A 185 -1.61 -7.84 -8.47
C LEU A 185 -1.88 -6.36 -8.79
N TYR A 186 -1.08 -5.44 -8.25
CA TYR A 186 -1.22 -4.01 -8.55
C TYR A 186 -0.96 -3.71 -10.03
N SER A 187 -0.03 -4.42 -10.68
CA SER A 187 0.18 -4.31 -12.12
C SER A 187 -1.02 -4.83 -12.93
N SER A 188 -1.72 -5.86 -12.47
CA SER A 188 -2.90 -6.41 -13.17
C SER A 188 -4.16 -5.58 -12.96
N THR A 189 -4.36 -4.97 -11.78
CA THR A 189 -5.50 -4.08 -11.55
C THR A 189 -5.38 -2.78 -12.35
N CYS A 190 -4.15 -2.27 -12.55
CA CYS A 190 -3.90 -1.11 -13.42
C CYS A 190 -4.09 -1.41 -14.91
N ALA A 191 -4.22 -2.68 -15.31
CA ALA A 191 -4.54 -3.09 -16.69
C ALA A 191 -6.05 -3.29 -16.93
N MET A 192 -6.87 -3.20 -15.86
CA MET A 192 -8.34 -3.32 -15.94
C MET A 192 -9.09 -2.01 -15.62
N LEU A 193 -8.36 -0.95 -15.29
CA LEU A 193 -8.86 0.42 -15.10
C LEU A 193 -8.35 1.28 -16.25
#